data_AF-A0AA97EIA0-F1
#
_entry.id   AF-A0AA97EIA0-F1
#
_cell.length_a   1.000
_cell.length_b   1.000
_cell.length_c   1.000
_cell.angle_alpha   90.00
_cell.angle_beta   90.00
_cell.angle_gamma   90.00
#
_symmetry.space_group_name_H-M   'P 1'
#
loop_
_entity.id
_entity.type
_entity.pdbx_description
1 polymer ?
#
loop_
_entity_poly.entity_id
_entity_poly.type
_entity_poly.pdbx_seq_one_letter_code
_entity_poly.pdbx_strand_id
1 'polypeptide(L)' 'MSFFRSYIAPLIIVLIFAVAMLAVSARIFLPDDMMAPAPIEEPVSALGQNPTASAETVMPELSELIHGPGSDRVEG' A
#
# COMPACT_ATOMS: atom_id res chain seq x y z
N MET A 1 -45.48 6.71 17.69
CA MET A 1 -44.13 6.59 17.07
C MET A 1 -42.98 7.05 17.97
N SER A 2 -43.11 7.02 19.30
CA SER A 2 -42.02 7.39 20.24
C SER A 2 -41.38 6.17 20.92
N PHE A 3 -42.15 5.09 21.15
CA PHE A 3 -41.68 3.88 21.82
C PHE A 3 -40.43 3.26 21.16
N PHE A 4 -40.41 3.19 19.83
CA PHE A 4 -39.26 2.65 19.11
C PHE A 4 -37.97 3.46 19.32
N ARG A 5 -38.07 4.79 19.25
CA ARG A 5 -36.90 5.66 19.46
C ARG A 5 -36.51 5.80 20.93
N SER A 6 -37.46 5.70 21.85
CA SER A 6 -37.21 5.90 23.28
C SER A 6 -36.72 4.64 23.99
N TYR A 7 -37.01 3.44 23.47
CA TYR A 7 -36.58 2.19 24.10
C TYR A 7 -35.71 1.33 23.19
N ILE A 8 -36.12 1.12 21.94
CA ILE A 8 -35.36 0.26 21.02
C ILE A 8 -34.04 0.94 20.60
N ALA A 9 -34.05 2.23 20.25
CA ALA A 9 -32.82 2.93 19.87
C ALA A 9 -31.75 2.96 20.98
N PRO A 10 -32.05 3.35 22.24
CA PRO A 10 -31.05 3.29 23.31
C PRO A 10 -30.60 1.87 23.64
N LEU A 11 -31.48 0.87 23.56
CA LEU A 11 -31.08 -0.53 23.74
C LEU A 11 -30.09 -0.98 22.66
N ILE A 12 -30.34 -0.65 21.38
CA ILE A 12 -29.42 -0.97 20.28
C ILE A 12 -28.07 -0.27 20.47
N ILE A 13 -28.05 0.98 20.93
CA ILE A 13 -26.80 1.70 21.19
C ILE A 13 -25.98 0.96 22.24
N VAL A 14 -26.58 0.54 23.35
CA VAL A 14 -25.90 -0.23 24.40
C VAL A 14 -25.44 -1.59 23.87
N LEU A 15 -26.25 -2.26 23.06
CA LEU A 15 -25.92 -3.57 22.48
C LEU A 15 -24.71 -3.46 21.53
N ILE A 16 -24.71 -2.48 20.62
CA ILE A 16 -23.58 -2.20 19.72
C ILE A 16 -22.34 -1.81 20.53
N PHE A 17 -22.49 -0.98 21.56
CA PHE A 17 -21.38 -0.60 22.44
C PHE A 17 -20.78 -1.81 23.16
N ALA A 18 -21.61 -2.71 23.69
CA ALA A 18 -21.16 -3.93 24.35
C ALA A 18 -20.41 -4.85 23.37
N VAL A 19 -20.93 -5.02 22.15
CA VAL A 19 -20.26 -5.78 21.09
C VAL A 19 -18.94 -5.11 20.68
N ALA A 20 -18.89 -3.79 20.56
CA ALA A 20 -17.67 -3.06 20.24
C ALA A 20 -16.62 -3.22 21.34
N MET A 21 -16.99 -3.08 22.62
CA MET A 21 -16.09 -3.33 23.76
C MET A 21 -15.56 -4.77 23.77
N LEU A 22 -16.44 -5.74 23.49
CA LEU A 22 -16.05 -7.15 23.37
C LEU A 22 -15.07 -7.37 22.21
N ALA A 23 -15.37 -6.83 21.02
CA ALA A 23 -14.53 -6.97 19.83
C ALA A 23 -13.16 -6.32 20.01
N VAL A 24 -13.10 -5.13 20.61
CA VAL A 24 -11.85 -4.44 20.93
C VAL A 24 -11.01 -5.25 21.92
N SER A 25 -11.65 -5.84 22.93
CA SER A 25 -10.96 -6.70 23.91
C SER A 25 -10.49 -8.01 23.26
N ALA A 26 -11.33 -8.63 22.43
CA ALA A 26 -11.04 -9.87 21.72
C ALA A 26 -9.92 -9.71 20.67
N ARG A 27 -9.77 -8.52 20.08
CA ARG A 27 -8.72 -8.22 19.10
C ARG A 27 -7.31 -8.57 19.60
N ILE A 28 -7.05 -8.42 20.90
CA ILE A 28 -5.74 -8.74 21.52
C ILE A 28 -5.44 -10.25 21.46
N PHE A 29 -6.48 -11.09 21.42
CA PHE A 29 -6.36 -12.54 21.35
C PHE A 29 -6.46 -13.08 19.90
N LEU A 30 -6.63 -12.21 18.90
CA LEU A 30 -6.70 -12.66 17.51
C LEU A 30 -5.28 -13.07 17.05
N PRO A 31 -5.09 -14.26 16.45
CA PRO A 31 -3.77 -14.70 15.99
C PRO A 31 -3.14 -13.70 15.03
N ASP A 32 -1.81 -13.49 15.15
CA ASP A 32 -1.04 -12.55 14.33
C ASP A 32 -1.22 -12.78 12.81
N ASP A 33 -1.53 -14.01 12.42
CA ASP A 33 -1.80 -14.43 11.04
C ASP A 33 -3.04 -13.74 10.42
N MET A 34 -4.04 -13.38 11.23
CA MET A 34 -5.23 -12.64 10.76
C MET A 34 -5.08 -11.12 10.87
N MET A 35 -3.97 -10.64 11.46
CA MET A 35 -3.63 -9.22 11.49
C MET A 35 -2.74 -8.80 10.30
N ALA A 36 -2.25 -9.78 9.52
CA ALA A 36 -1.46 -9.51 8.32
C ALA A 36 -2.33 -8.84 7.23
N PRO A 37 -1.80 -7.82 6.52
CA PRO A 37 -2.43 -7.32 5.30
C PRO A 37 -2.61 -8.48 4.32
N ALA A 38 -3.80 -8.62 3.76
CA ALA A 38 -4.04 -9.59 2.70
C ALA A 38 -3.00 -9.38 1.59
N PRO A 39 -2.44 -10.46 1.01
CA PRO A 39 -1.48 -10.33 -0.07
C PRO A 39 -2.03 -9.41 -1.16
N ILE A 40 -1.36 -8.29 -1.37
CA ILE A 40 -1.57 -7.46 -2.55
C ILE A 40 -0.88 -8.19 -3.70
N GLU A 41 -1.67 -8.93 -4.48
CA GLU A 41 -1.22 -9.34 -5.80
C GLU A 41 -0.88 -8.05 -6.57
N GLU A 42 0.41 -7.84 -6.88
CA GLU A 42 0.74 -6.93 -7.97
C GLU A 42 -0.07 -7.41 -9.17
N PRO A 43 -0.81 -6.53 -9.87
CA PRO A 43 -1.54 -6.97 -11.05
C PRO A 43 -0.52 -7.65 -11.96
N VAL A 44 -0.77 -8.92 -12.28
CA VAL A 44 -0.02 -9.75 -13.22
C VAL A 44 0.16 -9.10 -14.62
N SER A 45 -0.34 -7.88 -14.84
CA SER A 45 0.09 -6.97 -15.90
C SER A 45 1.56 -6.55 -15.83
N ALA A 46 2.28 -6.75 -14.72
CA ALA A 46 3.72 -6.48 -14.64
C ALA A 46 4.62 -7.63 -15.14
N LEU A 47 4.07 -8.77 -15.59
CA LEU A 47 4.83 -9.86 -16.22
C LEU A 47 5.37 -9.55 -17.63
N GLY A 48 5.36 -8.28 -18.05
CA GLY A 48 5.68 -7.86 -19.42
C GLY A 48 6.74 -6.78 -19.58
N GLN A 49 7.40 -6.29 -18.52
CA GLN A 49 8.45 -5.28 -18.68
C GLN A 49 9.68 -5.61 -17.84
N ASN A 50 10.61 -6.31 -18.49
CA ASN A 50 12.00 -6.41 -18.05
C ASN A 50 12.61 -4.98 -18.11
N PRO A 51 12.97 -4.33 -16.98
CA PRO A 51 13.46 -2.95 -16.97
C PRO A 51 14.87 -2.79 -17.57
N THR A 52 15.51 -3.89 -17.95
CA THR A 52 16.92 -3.93 -18.37
C THR A 52 17.17 -3.31 -19.73
N ALA A 53 16.16 -3.19 -20.60
CA ALA A 53 16.34 -2.58 -21.93
C ALA A 53 16.28 -1.04 -21.93
N SER A 54 15.67 -0.42 -20.91
CA SER A 54 15.53 1.05 -20.84
C SER A 54 16.73 1.73 -20.17
N ALA A 55 17.52 1.00 -19.38
CA ALA A 55 18.72 1.54 -18.75
C ALA A 55 19.89 1.70 -19.74
N GLU A 56 19.96 0.85 -20.77
CA GLU A 56 21.06 0.86 -21.76
C GLU A 56 21.02 2.10 -22.67
N THR A 57 19.84 2.63 -22.99
CA THR A 57 19.68 3.83 -23.83
C THR A 57 19.86 5.15 -23.05
N VAL A 58 19.60 5.15 -21.74
CA VAL A 58 19.64 6.36 -20.90
C VAL A 58 21.06 6.66 -20.36
N MET A 59 21.88 5.62 -20.16
CA MET A 59 23.26 5.76 -19.70
C MET A 59 24.21 6.59 -20.61
N PRO A 60 24.16 6.49 -21.96
CA PRO A 60 25.02 7.30 -22.82
C PRO A 60 24.68 8.81 -22.80
N GLU A 61 23.40 9.18 -22.81
CA GLU A 61 22.95 10.59 -22.76
C GLU A 61 23.38 11.30 -21.46
N LEU A 62 23.30 10.59 -20.34
CA LEU A 62 23.74 11.11 -19.04
C LEU A 62 25.26 11.26 -18.97
N SER A 63 26.00 10.38 -19.64
CA SER A 63 27.46 10.47 -19.74
C SER A 63 27.90 11.63 -20.63
N GLU A 64 27.16 11.92 -21.70
CA GLU A 64 27.39 13.07 -22.57
C GLU A 64 27.12 14.41 -21.86
N LEU A 65 26.09 14.47 -20.99
CA LEU A 65 25.80 15.66 -20.20
C LEU A 65 26.79 15.88 -19.05
N ILE A 66 27.36 14.79 -18.50
CA ILE A 66 28.37 14.87 -17.42
C ILE A 66 29.77 15.20 -17.97
N HIS A 67 30.13 14.69 -19.16
CA HIS A 67 31.46 14.89 -19.77
C HIS A 67 31.52 16.07 -20.76
N GLY A 68 30.36 16.53 -21.24
CA GLY A 68 30.25 17.60 -22.23
C GLY A 68 30.70 17.15 -23.63
N PRO A 69 30.11 17.70 -24.71
CA PRO A 69 30.45 17.31 -26.07
C PRO A 69 31.88 17.73 -26.42
N GLY A 70 32.83 16.80 -26.34
CA GLY A 70 34.22 17.02 -26.76
C GLY A 70 35.33 16.34 -25.95
N SER A 71 35.04 15.45 -24.99
CA SER A 71 36.08 14.85 -24.13
C SER A 71 37.09 13.93 -24.84
N ASP A 72 36.83 13.49 -26.08
CA ASP A 72 37.72 12.60 -26.85
C ASP A 72 38.86 13.32 -27.62
N ARG A 73 39.10 14.62 -27.38
CA ARG A 73 40.16 15.38 -28.09
C ARG A 73 41.42 15.69 -27.28
N VAL A 74 41.63 15.02 -26.16
CA VAL A 74 42.86 15.11 -25.35
C VAL A 74 43.40 13.71 -25.03
N GLU A 75 43.75 12.96 -26.07
CA GLU A 75 44.85 11.99 -25.99
C GLU A 75 46.16 12.72 -26.31
N GLY A 76 47.13 12.60 -25.41
CA GLY A 76 48.54 12.90 -25.69
C GLY A 76 49.22 11.73 -26.39
#